data_AF-A0A7X7YWH8-F1
#
_entry.id   AF-A0A7X7YWH8-F1
#
_cell.length_a   1.000
_cell.length_b   1.000
_cell.length_c   1.000
_cell.angle_alpha   90.00
_cell.angle_beta   90.00
_cell.angle_gamma   90.00
#
_symmetry.space_group_name_H-M   'P 1'
#
loop_
_entity.id
_entity.type
_entity.pdbx_description
1 polymer ?
#
loop_
_entity_poly.entity_id
_entity_poly.type
_entity_poly.pdbx_seq_one_letter_code
_entity_poly.pdbx_strand_id
1 'polypeptide(L)'
;MNQIYGGNGTSKTQASTGTSSTEDSTLLSPEAMQLSSLFGTNSGQAITLNDLVAFANKKLEEFQKKLKELLEANGIDSSKPVSLAEKSGSGDLEVTNDHPDADKIEQLLAENPELVNLYKTATATLEIAKHSEAQSRFAEAYESNPLAATAQYSYLFNSQYDARVTFSETGYDVSYVQVPRASSLD
;
A
#
# COMPACT_ATOMS: atom_id res chain seq x y z
N MET A 1 31.34 37.17 41.68
CA MET A 1 32.42 38.16 41.47
C MET A 1 33.04 37.93 40.10
N ASN A 2 33.43 39.01 39.42
CA ASN A 2 34.25 39.14 38.20
C ASN A 2 33.84 38.44 36.88
N GLN A 3 32.98 39.18 36.15
CA GLN A 3 33.12 39.54 34.72
C GLN A 3 34.39 40.43 34.50
N ILE A 4 34.90 40.80 33.30
CA ILE A 4 34.55 40.65 31.87
C ILE A 4 35.89 40.54 31.05
N TYR A 5 35.88 39.99 29.82
CA TYR A 5 36.44 40.54 28.54
C TYR A 5 36.89 39.42 27.56
N GLY A 6 36.65 39.46 26.25
CA GLY A 6 35.83 40.36 25.41
C GLY A 6 36.41 40.58 23.99
N GLY A 7 35.57 40.60 22.95
CA GLY A 7 35.95 40.99 21.56
C GLY A 7 35.49 40.00 20.47
N ASN A 8 34.25 40.06 19.94
CA ASN A 8 33.68 40.94 18.90
C ASN A 8 34.13 40.70 17.44
N GLY A 9 33.14 40.37 16.60
CA GLY A 9 33.16 40.44 15.13
C GLY A 9 31.72 40.33 14.60
N THR A 10 31.13 41.43 14.13
CA THR A 10 29.68 41.56 13.90
C THR A 10 29.27 41.63 12.41
N SER A 11 27.99 41.34 12.16
CA SER A 11 27.19 41.74 10.96
C SER A 11 27.31 40.82 9.73
N LYS A 12 26.23 40.31 9.10
CA LYS A 12 24.95 40.98 8.78
C LYS A 12 23.77 40.00 8.66
N THR A 13 22.57 40.56 8.88
CA THR A 13 21.26 40.01 8.50
C THR A 13 21.14 39.80 6.99
N GLN A 14 20.56 38.68 6.57
CA GLN A 14 19.78 38.64 5.33
C GLN A 14 18.60 37.67 5.49
N ALA A 15 17.39 38.18 5.31
CA ALA A 15 16.18 37.36 5.30
C ALA A 15 16.07 36.65 3.95
N SER A 16 15.78 35.36 3.95
CA SER A 16 15.32 34.62 2.78
C SER A 16 13.86 34.24 2.95
N THR A 17 13.03 34.90 2.14
CA THR A 17 11.62 34.65 1.90
C THR A 17 11.26 33.16 1.88
N GLY A 18 10.14 32.79 2.50
CA GLY A 18 9.67 31.41 2.51
C GLY A 18 9.18 30.95 1.14
N THR A 19 9.56 29.73 0.77
CA THR A 19 8.82 28.88 -0.17
C THR A 19 8.79 27.48 0.44
N SER A 20 7.80 27.24 1.30
CA SER A 20 7.60 25.93 1.94
C SER A 20 6.84 25.00 0.99
N SER A 21 7.53 24.52 -0.05
CA SER A 21 7.12 23.35 -0.81
C SER A 21 7.96 22.16 -0.34
N THR A 22 7.55 21.54 0.76
CA THR A 22 8.12 20.29 1.25
C THR A 22 7.67 19.15 0.34
N GLU A 23 8.26 19.08 -0.85
CA GLU A 23 8.34 17.83 -1.59
C GLU A 23 9.30 16.94 -0.80
N ASP A 24 8.73 16.10 0.08
CA ASP A 24 9.47 15.16 0.93
C ASP A 24 10.18 14.10 0.07
N SER A 25 11.37 14.47 -0.37
CA SER A 25 12.20 13.75 -1.33
C SER A 25 13.35 13.08 -0.60
N THR A 26 13.02 12.06 0.19
CA THR A 26 14.03 11.14 0.71
C THR A 26 14.76 10.48 -0.46
N LEU A 27 16.06 10.77 -0.59
CA LEU A 27 16.91 10.09 -1.58
C LEU A 27 17.00 8.61 -1.20
N LEU A 28 16.30 7.79 -1.97
CA LEU A 28 16.30 6.33 -1.85
C LEU A 28 17.74 5.79 -1.95
N SER A 29 18.07 4.77 -1.14
CA SER A 29 19.38 4.10 -1.23
C SER A 29 19.56 3.45 -2.61
N PRO A 30 20.79 3.12 -3.04
CA PRO A 30 21.03 2.46 -4.34
C PRO A 30 20.20 1.18 -4.56
N GLU A 31 19.88 0.46 -3.48
CA GLU A 31 19.01 -0.71 -3.49
C GLU A 31 17.53 -0.32 -3.69
N ALA A 32 17.06 0.72 -3.01
CA ALA A 32 15.72 1.26 -3.22
C ALA A 32 15.55 1.97 -4.59
N MET A 33 16.63 2.43 -5.22
CA MET A 33 16.62 2.85 -6.63
C MET A 33 16.39 1.68 -7.61
N GLN A 34 16.62 0.42 -7.21
CA GLN A 34 16.22 -0.74 -8.03
C GLN A 34 14.70 -0.92 -8.01
N LEU A 35 14.05 -0.63 -6.87
CA LEU A 35 12.59 -0.69 -6.74
C LEU A 35 11.89 0.32 -7.64
N SER A 36 12.49 1.51 -7.89
CA SER A 36 11.88 2.55 -8.73
C SER A 36 11.52 2.04 -10.14
N SER A 37 12.32 1.10 -10.67
CA SER A 37 12.10 0.45 -11.96
C SER A 37 10.87 -0.47 -11.99
N LEU A 38 10.51 -1.09 -10.86
CA LEU A 38 9.31 -1.93 -10.73
C LEU A 38 8.05 -1.07 -10.88
N PHE A 39 8.05 0.11 -10.27
CA PHE A 39 6.93 1.07 -10.31
C PHE A 39 6.88 1.91 -11.60
N GLY A 40 7.82 1.73 -12.55
CA GLY A 40 7.86 2.48 -13.80
C GLY A 40 8.31 3.94 -13.65
N THR A 41 8.92 4.30 -12.52
CA THR A 41 9.44 5.64 -12.23
C THR A 41 10.89 5.79 -12.70
N ASN A 42 11.32 7.01 -13.06
CA ASN A 42 12.71 7.23 -13.48
C ASN A 42 13.68 7.03 -12.31
N SER A 43 14.84 6.44 -12.59
CA SER A 43 15.90 6.24 -11.61
C SER A 43 16.30 7.56 -10.94
N GLY A 44 16.12 7.65 -9.62
CA GLY A 44 16.43 8.84 -8.82
C GLY A 44 15.22 9.73 -8.47
N GLN A 45 14.00 9.41 -8.93
CA GLN A 45 12.78 10.00 -8.39
C GLN A 45 12.29 9.24 -7.14
N ALA A 46 11.67 9.95 -6.20
CA ALA A 46 10.98 9.33 -5.07
C ALA A 46 9.71 8.62 -5.55
N ILE A 47 9.42 7.43 -4.99
CA ILE A 47 8.19 6.68 -5.28
C ILE A 47 7.05 7.35 -4.52
N THR A 48 6.04 7.85 -5.22
CA THR A 48 4.87 8.50 -4.61
C THR A 48 3.76 7.51 -4.31
N LEU A 49 2.81 7.92 -3.46
CA LEU A 49 1.58 7.15 -3.20
C LEU A 49 0.80 6.83 -4.49
N ASN A 50 0.80 7.75 -5.46
CA ASN A 50 0.14 7.57 -6.74
C ASN A 50 0.85 6.50 -7.60
N ASP A 51 2.18 6.41 -7.54
CA ASP A 51 2.95 5.40 -8.28
C ASP A 51 2.68 3.99 -7.73
N LEU A 52 2.55 3.85 -6.40
CA LEU A 52 2.16 2.59 -5.75
C LEU A 52 0.76 2.14 -6.22
N VAL A 53 -0.22 3.05 -6.19
CA VAL A 53 -1.60 2.76 -6.63
C VAL A 53 -1.65 2.44 -8.14
N ALA A 54 -0.93 3.19 -8.97
CA ALA A 54 -0.88 2.95 -10.41
C ALA A 54 -0.24 1.59 -10.75
N PHE A 55 0.84 1.21 -10.07
CA PHE A 55 1.46 -0.11 -10.21
C PHE A 55 0.52 -1.24 -9.77
N ALA A 56 -0.16 -1.07 -8.62
CA ALA A 56 -1.11 -2.07 -8.13
C ALA A 56 -2.29 -2.24 -9.09
N ASN A 57 -2.88 -1.15 -9.59
CA ASN A 57 -3.98 -1.19 -10.55
C ASN A 57 -3.57 -1.91 -11.84
N LYS A 58 -2.38 -1.63 -12.38
CA LYS A 58 -1.83 -2.36 -13.53
C LYS A 58 -1.72 -3.87 -13.25
N LYS A 59 -1.32 -4.27 -12.03
CA LYS A 59 -1.24 -5.68 -11.64
C LYS A 59 -2.62 -6.33 -11.47
N LEU A 60 -3.62 -5.59 -10.99
CA LEU A 60 -5.01 -6.04 -10.95
C LEU A 60 -5.65 -6.16 -12.34
N GLU A 61 -5.31 -5.28 -13.29
CA GLU A 61 -5.72 -5.40 -14.70
C GLU A 61 -5.11 -6.65 -15.36
N GLU A 62 -3.79 -6.86 -15.18
CA GLU A 62 -3.09 -8.07 -15.63
C GLU A 62 -3.70 -9.35 -15.00
N PHE A 63 -4.06 -9.30 -13.71
CA PHE A 63 -4.72 -10.40 -13.00
C PHE A 63 -6.15 -10.63 -13.50
N GLN A 64 -7.00 -9.61 -13.57
CA GLN A 64 -8.41 -9.73 -13.97
C GLN A 64 -8.53 -10.36 -15.35
N LYS A 65 -7.69 -9.93 -16.31
CA LYS A 65 -7.66 -10.51 -17.65
C LYS A 65 -7.35 -12.02 -17.61
N LYS A 66 -6.27 -12.41 -16.94
CA LYS A 66 -5.86 -13.82 -16.82
C LYS A 66 -6.86 -14.67 -16.04
N LEU A 67 -7.45 -14.12 -14.97
CA LEU A 67 -8.51 -14.78 -14.21
C LEU A 67 -9.71 -15.04 -15.11
N LYS A 68 -10.18 -14.03 -15.85
CA LYS A 68 -11.31 -14.20 -16.78
C LYS A 68 -11.03 -15.29 -17.82
N GLU A 69 -9.86 -15.26 -18.46
CA GLU A 69 -9.42 -16.31 -19.41
C GLU A 69 -9.41 -17.71 -18.75
N LEU A 70 -8.95 -17.82 -17.50
CA LEU A 70 -8.92 -19.07 -16.73
C LEU A 70 -10.32 -19.57 -16.34
N LEU A 71 -11.24 -18.69 -15.95
CA LEU A 71 -12.62 -19.04 -15.61
C LEU A 71 -13.39 -19.51 -16.85
N GLU A 72 -13.31 -18.74 -17.95
CA GLU A 72 -13.97 -19.07 -19.22
C GLU A 72 -13.47 -20.42 -19.79
N ALA A 73 -12.14 -20.65 -19.79
CA ALA A 73 -11.55 -21.91 -20.24
C ALA A 73 -12.01 -23.13 -19.43
N ASN A 74 -12.41 -22.93 -18.17
CA ASN A 74 -12.91 -23.99 -17.28
C ASN A 74 -14.44 -24.02 -17.16
N GLY A 75 -15.16 -23.22 -17.97
CA GLY A 75 -16.62 -23.17 -17.98
C GLY A 75 -17.23 -22.61 -16.70
N ILE A 76 -16.53 -21.72 -16.00
CA ILE A 76 -17.04 -20.99 -14.83
C ILE A 76 -17.66 -19.67 -15.32
N ASP A 77 -18.80 -19.32 -14.75
CA ASP A 77 -19.60 -18.15 -15.13
C ASP A 77 -18.96 -16.84 -14.64
N SER A 78 -18.20 -16.18 -15.52
CA SER A 78 -17.54 -14.91 -15.24
C SER A 78 -18.48 -13.71 -15.09
N SER A 79 -19.80 -13.88 -15.27
CA SER A 79 -20.78 -12.83 -14.99
C SER A 79 -21.03 -12.62 -13.48
N LYS A 80 -20.73 -13.65 -12.69
CA LYS A 80 -20.81 -13.60 -11.23
C LYS A 80 -19.54 -12.96 -10.64
N PRO A 81 -19.67 -12.05 -9.66
CA PRO A 81 -18.50 -11.45 -9.04
C PRO A 81 -17.73 -12.45 -8.19
N VAL A 82 -16.40 -12.33 -8.15
CA VAL A 82 -15.50 -13.16 -7.36
C VAL A 82 -14.70 -12.26 -6.43
N SER A 83 -14.93 -12.36 -5.12
CA SER A 83 -14.22 -11.63 -4.08
C SER A 83 -13.09 -12.48 -3.54
N LEU A 84 -11.84 -12.05 -3.69
CA LEU A 84 -10.66 -12.81 -3.23
C LEU A 84 -10.03 -12.17 -1.99
N ALA A 85 -9.39 -13.01 -1.17
CA ALA A 85 -8.49 -12.62 -0.10
C ALA A 85 -7.35 -13.63 0.03
N GLU A 86 -6.27 -13.26 0.74
CA GLU A 86 -5.20 -14.21 1.08
C GLU A 86 -5.57 -15.01 2.34
N LYS A 87 -5.50 -16.34 2.22
CA LYS A 87 -5.77 -17.26 3.31
C LYS A 87 -4.67 -17.20 4.37
N SER A 88 -5.07 -16.87 5.59
CA SER A 88 -4.14 -16.67 6.70
C SER A 88 -3.24 -17.89 6.94
N GLY A 89 -1.92 -17.68 6.87
CA GLY A 89 -0.90 -18.66 7.22
C GLY A 89 -0.45 -19.63 6.10
N SER A 90 -1.27 -19.90 5.09
CA SER A 90 -0.83 -20.68 3.91
C SER A 90 -0.43 -19.79 2.73
N GLY A 91 -1.09 -18.64 2.59
CA GLY A 91 -0.89 -17.75 1.46
C GLY A 91 -1.53 -18.25 0.16
N ASP A 92 -2.47 -19.19 0.24
CA ASP A 92 -3.37 -19.47 -0.88
C ASP A 92 -4.38 -18.33 -1.05
N LEU A 93 -5.09 -18.26 -2.18
CA LEU A 93 -6.24 -17.35 -2.32
C LEU A 93 -7.52 -18.11 -2.00
N GLU A 94 -8.38 -17.49 -1.19
CA GLU A 94 -9.72 -17.99 -0.89
C GLU A 94 -10.80 -17.08 -1.48
N VAL A 95 -11.94 -17.67 -1.84
CA VAL A 95 -13.13 -16.95 -2.32
C VAL A 95 -13.97 -16.56 -1.10
N THR A 96 -14.15 -15.26 -0.91
CA THR A 96 -14.76 -14.67 0.30
C THR A 96 -16.23 -14.28 0.15
N ASN A 97 -16.83 -14.54 -1.01
CA ASN A 97 -18.26 -14.37 -1.28
C ASN A 97 -18.93 -15.71 -1.65
N ASP A 98 -20.27 -15.75 -1.63
CA ASP A 98 -21.07 -16.95 -1.92
C ASP A 98 -21.08 -17.32 -3.43
N HIS A 99 -19.90 -17.54 -4.02
CA HIS A 99 -19.75 -17.95 -5.41
C HIS A 99 -20.03 -19.46 -5.56
N PRO A 100 -20.91 -19.90 -6.49
CA PRO A 100 -21.29 -21.32 -6.59
C PRO A 100 -20.14 -22.26 -6.98
N ASP A 101 -19.12 -21.73 -7.66
CA ASP A 101 -17.91 -22.47 -8.07
C ASP A 101 -16.68 -22.18 -7.17
N ALA A 102 -16.87 -21.67 -5.94
CA ALA A 102 -15.77 -21.22 -5.05
C ALA A 102 -14.60 -22.22 -4.96
N ASP A 103 -14.85 -23.46 -4.51
CA ASP A 103 -13.84 -24.52 -4.38
C ASP A 103 -13.03 -24.74 -5.68
N LYS A 104 -13.71 -24.64 -6.84
CA LYS A 104 -13.10 -24.84 -8.16
C LYS A 104 -12.25 -23.63 -8.57
N ILE A 105 -12.66 -22.41 -8.21
CA ILE A 105 -11.86 -21.20 -8.41
C ILE A 105 -10.60 -21.26 -7.56
N GLU A 106 -10.71 -21.64 -6.28
CA GLU A 106 -9.56 -21.79 -5.37
C GLU A 106 -8.58 -22.85 -5.89
N GLN A 107 -9.07 -24.01 -6.34
CA GLN A 107 -8.22 -25.03 -6.97
C GLN A 107 -7.50 -24.48 -8.21
N LEU A 108 -8.20 -23.82 -9.12
CA LEU A 108 -7.60 -23.25 -10.33
C LEU A 108 -6.56 -22.17 -10.00
N LEU A 109 -6.76 -21.38 -8.95
CA LEU A 109 -5.78 -20.41 -8.47
C LEU A 109 -4.53 -21.10 -7.87
N ALA A 110 -4.72 -22.14 -7.06
CA ALA A 110 -3.61 -22.93 -6.51
C ALA A 110 -2.76 -23.61 -7.60
N GLU A 111 -3.38 -24.04 -8.70
CA GLU A 111 -2.70 -24.59 -9.89
C GLU A 111 -1.99 -23.51 -10.74
N ASN A 112 -2.24 -22.22 -10.50
CA ASN A 112 -1.70 -21.09 -11.27
C ASN A 112 -0.93 -20.09 -10.38
N PRO A 113 0.25 -20.48 -9.82
CA PRO A 113 0.99 -19.65 -8.86
C PRO A 113 1.47 -18.30 -9.42
N GLU A 114 1.74 -18.19 -10.73
CA GLU A 114 2.05 -16.91 -11.36
C GLU A 114 0.88 -15.92 -11.32
N LEU A 115 -0.35 -16.43 -11.42
CA LEU A 115 -1.57 -15.62 -11.33
C LEU A 115 -1.79 -15.16 -9.89
N VAL A 116 -1.67 -16.06 -8.91
CA VAL A 116 -1.69 -15.72 -7.48
C VAL A 116 -0.64 -14.65 -7.15
N ASN A 117 0.58 -14.76 -7.71
CA ASN A 117 1.63 -13.77 -7.45
C ASN A 117 1.29 -12.36 -7.99
N LEU A 118 0.56 -12.24 -9.10
CA LEU A 118 0.06 -10.94 -9.58
C LEU A 118 -0.91 -10.31 -8.58
N TYR A 119 -1.85 -11.10 -8.05
CA TYR A 119 -2.80 -10.67 -7.02
C TYR A 119 -2.07 -10.15 -5.78
N LYS A 120 -1.18 -10.99 -5.21
CA LYS A 120 -0.41 -10.65 -4.01
C LYS A 120 0.45 -9.42 -4.18
N THR A 121 1.12 -9.28 -5.33
CA THR A 121 1.93 -8.10 -5.66
C THR A 121 1.06 -6.83 -5.64
N ALA A 122 -0.17 -6.91 -6.16
CA ALA A 122 -1.08 -5.78 -6.16
C ALA A 122 -1.63 -5.45 -4.77
N THR A 123 -2.16 -6.44 -4.04
CA THR A 123 -2.77 -6.23 -2.72
C THR A 123 -1.76 -5.77 -1.69
N ALA A 124 -0.57 -6.39 -1.61
CA ALA A 124 0.49 -5.90 -0.73
C ALA A 124 0.92 -4.46 -1.06
N THR A 125 0.93 -4.07 -2.34
CA THR A 125 1.20 -2.68 -2.73
C THR A 125 0.07 -1.73 -2.30
N LEU A 126 -1.19 -2.14 -2.41
CA LEU A 126 -2.35 -1.38 -1.94
C LEU A 126 -2.35 -1.23 -0.41
N GLU A 127 -1.93 -2.25 0.34
CA GLU A 127 -1.78 -2.21 1.79
C GLU A 127 -0.67 -1.23 2.21
N ILE A 128 0.48 -1.25 1.54
CA ILE A 128 1.57 -0.28 1.74
C ILE A 128 1.09 1.14 1.42
N ALA A 129 0.37 1.33 0.31
CA ALA A 129 -0.22 2.60 -0.07
C ALA A 129 -1.21 3.10 1.00
N LYS A 130 -2.08 2.22 1.50
CA LYS A 130 -3.06 2.54 2.54
C LYS A 130 -2.41 2.87 3.88
N HIS A 131 -1.36 2.15 4.25
CA HIS A 131 -0.61 2.44 5.47
C HIS A 131 0.12 3.78 5.37
N SER A 132 0.74 4.07 4.22
CA SER A 132 1.37 5.37 3.93
C SER A 132 0.38 6.52 3.99
N GLU A 133 -0.80 6.41 3.35
CA GLU A 133 -1.87 7.41 3.41
C GLU A 133 -2.27 7.73 4.87
N ALA A 134 -2.46 6.68 5.68
CA ALA A 134 -2.89 6.84 7.07
C ALA A 134 -1.77 7.38 7.98
N GLN A 135 -0.51 7.02 7.71
CA GLN A 135 0.66 7.56 8.41
C GLN A 135 0.88 9.05 8.10
N SER A 136 0.72 9.49 6.84
CA SER A 136 0.80 10.91 6.48
C SER A 136 -0.27 11.74 7.18
N ARG A 137 -1.52 11.24 7.24
CA ARG A 137 -2.61 11.88 8.00
C ARG A 137 -2.35 11.92 9.50
N PHE A 138 -1.75 10.87 10.07
CA PHE A 138 -1.34 10.88 11.46
C PHE A 138 -0.26 11.93 11.73
N ALA A 139 0.76 12.04 10.87
CA ALA A 139 1.83 13.03 11.00
C ALA A 139 1.28 14.47 10.97
N GLU A 140 0.44 14.81 9.97
CA GLU A 140 -0.23 16.12 9.86
C GLU A 140 -1.07 16.45 11.11
N ALA A 141 -1.86 15.48 11.60
CA ALA A 141 -2.64 15.65 12.83
C ALA A 141 -1.75 15.80 14.07
N TYR A 142 -0.62 15.10 14.12
CA TYR A 142 0.32 15.10 15.25
C TYR A 142 1.08 16.43 15.36
N GLU A 143 1.45 17.07 14.26
CA GLU A 143 2.00 18.43 14.25
C GLU A 143 1.03 19.44 14.89
N SER A 144 -0.28 19.26 14.67
CA SER A 144 -1.32 20.14 15.21
C SER A 144 -1.69 19.84 16.67
N ASN A 145 -1.87 18.55 17.02
CA ASN A 145 -2.20 18.12 18.38
C ASN A 145 -1.78 16.65 18.62
N PRO A 146 -0.59 16.41 19.21
CA PRO A 146 -0.05 15.07 19.46
C PRO A 146 -1.01 14.13 20.21
N LEU A 147 -1.72 14.64 21.22
CA LEU A 147 -2.59 13.82 22.08
C LEU A 147 -3.87 13.41 21.33
N ALA A 148 -4.49 14.34 20.62
CA ALA A 148 -5.68 14.06 19.81
C ALA A 148 -5.37 13.13 18.64
N ALA A 149 -4.25 13.34 17.95
CA ALA A 149 -3.79 12.47 16.88
C ALA A 149 -3.52 11.04 17.39
N THR A 150 -2.82 10.90 18.52
CA THR A 150 -2.53 9.57 19.11
C THR A 150 -3.82 8.83 19.47
N ALA A 151 -4.83 9.52 20.00
CA ALA A 151 -6.13 8.92 20.29
C ALA A 151 -6.88 8.50 19.00
N GLN A 152 -6.98 9.42 18.02
CA GLN A 152 -7.70 9.21 16.76
C GLN A 152 -7.10 8.11 15.88
N TYR A 153 -5.76 8.02 15.81
CA TYR A 153 -5.03 7.09 14.95
C TYR A 153 -4.49 5.87 15.70
N SER A 154 -4.95 5.63 16.93
CA SER A 154 -4.58 4.48 17.76
C SER A 154 -4.77 3.10 17.08
N TYR A 155 -5.67 3.01 16.10
CA TYR A 155 -5.87 1.80 15.29
C TYR A 155 -4.64 1.41 14.45
N LEU A 156 -3.77 2.36 14.08
CA LEU A 156 -2.56 2.08 13.26
C LEU A 156 -1.58 1.13 13.96
N PHE A 157 -1.57 1.13 15.29
CA PHE A 157 -0.66 0.32 16.10
C PHE A 157 -1.22 -1.07 16.44
N ASN A 158 -2.56 -1.22 16.41
CA ASN A 158 -3.26 -2.45 16.84
C ASN A 158 -3.83 -3.26 15.67
N SER A 159 -4.01 -2.63 14.50
CA SER A 159 -4.57 -3.26 13.30
C SER A 159 -3.64 -3.10 12.10
N GLN A 160 -3.89 -3.93 11.09
CA GLN A 160 -3.37 -3.80 9.74
C GLN A 160 -4.53 -3.80 8.75
N TYR A 161 -4.29 -3.34 7.53
CA TYR A 161 -5.26 -3.42 6.45
C TYR A 161 -5.01 -4.69 5.65
N ASP A 162 -6.10 -5.38 5.31
CA ASP A 162 -6.19 -6.49 4.36
C ASP A 162 -6.91 -5.95 3.12
N ALA A 163 -6.22 -5.93 1.97
CA ALA A 163 -6.76 -5.45 0.71
C ALA A 163 -7.47 -6.58 -0.05
N ARG A 164 -8.80 -6.49 -0.11
CA ARG A 164 -9.66 -7.48 -0.79
C ARG A 164 -10.20 -6.93 -2.09
N VAL A 165 -10.07 -7.71 -3.16
CA VAL A 165 -10.50 -7.30 -4.49
C VAL A 165 -11.68 -8.14 -4.94
N THR A 166 -12.75 -7.47 -5.38
CA THR A 166 -13.91 -8.11 -6.01
C THR A 166 -13.85 -7.88 -7.51
N PHE A 167 -13.67 -8.96 -8.28
CA PHE A 167 -13.64 -8.95 -9.74
C PHE A 167 -15.06 -9.12 -10.31
N SER A 168 -15.33 -8.46 -11.43
CA SER A 168 -16.58 -8.53 -12.18
C SER A 168 -16.32 -8.44 -13.69
N GLU A 169 -17.35 -8.54 -14.52
CA GLU A 169 -17.21 -8.38 -15.97
C GLU A 169 -16.65 -7.02 -16.39
N THR A 170 -16.99 -5.96 -15.65
CA THR A 170 -16.72 -4.56 -16.03
C THR A 170 -15.46 -3.97 -15.41
N GLY A 171 -14.83 -4.67 -14.47
CA GLY A 171 -13.68 -4.18 -13.71
C GLY A 171 -13.51 -4.90 -12.39
N TYR A 172 -12.85 -4.24 -11.44
CA TYR A 172 -12.69 -4.71 -10.07
C TYR A 172 -12.93 -3.56 -9.08
N ASP A 173 -13.34 -3.91 -7.87
CA ASP A 173 -13.44 -3.00 -6.72
C ASP A 173 -12.43 -3.40 -5.64
N VAL A 174 -11.78 -2.43 -5.02
CA VAL A 174 -10.80 -2.64 -3.94
C VAL A 174 -11.38 -2.16 -2.62
N SER A 175 -11.54 -3.10 -1.69
CA SER A 175 -12.00 -2.84 -0.34
C SER A 175 -10.87 -3.10 0.67
N TYR A 176 -10.89 -2.37 1.80
CA TYR A 176 -9.90 -2.50 2.86
C TYR A 176 -10.57 -2.96 4.15
N VAL A 177 -10.19 -4.13 4.67
CA VAL A 177 -10.67 -4.65 5.93
C VAL A 177 -9.61 -4.40 7.01
N GLN A 178 -9.99 -3.87 8.17
CA GLN A 178 -9.09 -3.82 9.32
C GLN A 178 -9.08 -5.19 9.99
N VAL A 179 -7.91 -5.82 10.03
CA VAL A 179 -7.68 -7.08 10.75
C VAL A 179 -6.69 -6.84 11.91
N PRO A 180 -6.78 -7.59 13.02
CA PRO A 180 -5.81 -7.47 14.11
C PRO A 180 -4.39 -7.74 13.61
N ARG A 181 -3.40 -6.99 14.10
CA ARG A 181 -2.01 -7.45 13.97
C ARG A 181 -1.84 -8.71 14.83
N ALA A 182 -1.22 -9.74 14.27
CA ALA A 182 -0.88 -10.93 15.04
C ALA A 182 0.04 -10.54 16.20
N SER A 183 -0.36 -10.87 17.44
CA SER A 183 0.47 -10.62 18.62
C SER A 183 1.69 -11.53 18.59
N SER A 184 2.86 -10.97 18.30
CA SER A 184 4.14 -11.66 18.48
C SER A 184 4.47 -11.77 19.97
N LEU A 185 3.89 -12.78 20.62
CA LEU A 185 4.12 -13.15 22.02
C LEU A 185 4.27 -14.68 22.12
N ASP A 186 5.48 -15.15 21.79
CA ASP A 186 6.13 -16.38 22.26
C ASP A 186 7.62 -16.04 22.46
#